data_AF-A0A447MTC6-F1
#
_entry.id   AF-A0A447MTC6-F1
#
_cell.length_a   1.000
_cell.length_b   1.000
_cell.length_c   1.000
_cell.angle_alpha   90.00
_cell.angle_beta   90.00
_cell.angle_gamma   90.00
#
_symmetry.space_group_name_H-M   'P 1'
#
loop_
_entity.id
_entity.type
_entity.pdbx_description
1 polymer ?
#
loop_
_entity_poly.entity_id
_entity_poly.type
_entity_poly.pdbx_seq_one_letter_code
_entity_poly.pdbx_strand_id
1 'polypeptide(L)'
;MANLTRRQWLKVGLAVGGMVTFGLSYRDVAKRAIDGLLNGTSGKVTRDRIFGNALIPEAQAQTHWQQNPQQTIAMTQCFGCWTQCGIRARV
;
A
#
# COMPACT_ATOMS: atom_id res chain seq x y z
N MET A 1 42.05 12.37 24.34
CA MET A 1 40.78 11.64 24.43
C MET A 1 39.83 12.48 25.28
N ALA A 2 38.68 12.90 24.74
CA ALA A 2 37.81 13.85 25.45
C ALA A 2 37.34 13.27 26.80
N ASN A 3 37.58 14.02 27.90
CA ASN A 3 37.11 13.68 29.24
C ASN A 3 35.59 13.90 29.33
N LEU A 4 34.83 12.97 28.75
CA LEU A 4 33.38 12.99 28.79
C LEU A 4 32.89 12.62 30.19
N THR A 5 32.10 13.51 30.80
CA THR A 5 31.48 13.25 32.10
C THR A 5 30.52 12.07 32.01
N ARG A 6 30.31 11.34 33.11
CA ARG A 6 29.39 10.18 33.19
C ARG A 6 27.99 10.49 32.62
N ARG A 7 27.52 11.73 32.81
CA ARG A 7 26.23 12.21 32.29
C ARG A 7 26.24 12.47 30.78
N GLN A 8 27.36 12.91 30.22
CA GLN A 8 27.52 13.02 28.76
C GLN A 8 27.56 11.63 28.11
N TRP A 9 28.22 10.65 28.73
CA TRP A 9 28.19 9.26 28.26
C TRP A 9 26.78 8.68 28.20
N LEU A 10 25.95 8.93 29.21
CA LEU A 10 24.54 8.50 29.21
C LEU A 10 23.72 9.20 28.12
N LYS A 11 23.93 10.51 27.90
CA LYS A 11 23.26 11.26 26.82
C LYS A 11 23.66 10.75 25.44
N VAL A 12 24.94 10.46 25.23
CA VAL A 12 25.43 9.88 23.98
C VAL A 12 24.85 8.48 23.78
N GLY A 13 24.85 7.64 24.81
CA GLY A 13 24.25 6.31 24.74
C GLY A 13 22.76 6.35 24.38
N LEU A 14 22.00 7.28 24.97
CA LEU A 14 20.58 7.47 24.65
C LEU A 14 20.37 8.00 23.23
N ALA A 15 21.17 8.97 22.78
CA ALA A 15 21.10 9.50 21.42
C ALA A 15 21.42 8.43 20.37
N VAL A 16 22.50 7.66 20.59
CA VAL A 16 22.91 6.56 19.70
C VAL A 16 21.86 5.45 19.72
N GLY A 17 21.40 5.02 20.90
CA GLY A 17 20.37 3.99 21.03
C GLY A 17 19.05 4.39 20.36
N GLY A 18 18.63 5.65 20.53
CA GLY A 18 17.45 6.21 19.88
C GLY A 18 17.58 6.26 18.35
N MET A 19 18.72 6.69 17.83
CA MET A 19 18.96 6.70 16.38
C MET A 19 18.99 5.29 15.78
N VAL A 20 19.62 4.32 16.47
CA VAL A 20 19.69 2.93 16.00
C VAL A 20 18.30 2.30 15.99
N THR A 21 17.53 2.44 17.08
CA THR A 21 16.16 1.90 17.15
C THR A 21 15.24 2.53 16.11
N PHE A 22 15.35 3.85 15.90
CA PHE A 22 14.64 4.54 14.83
C PHE A 22 15.05 4.03 13.44
N GLY A 23 16.34 3.89 13.16
CA GLY A 23 16.84 3.34 11.89
C GLY A 23 16.34 1.91 11.62
N LEU A 24 16.33 1.06 12.65
CA LEU A 24 15.81 -0.30 12.56
C LEU A 24 14.31 -0.33 12.26
N SER A 25 13.52 0.58 12.84
CA SER A 25 12.07 0.67 12.54
C SER A 25 11.80 1.04 11.07
N TYR A 26 12.68 1.83 10.45
CA TYR A 26 12.56 2.24 9.05
C TYR A 26 13.17 1.26 8.04
N ARG A 27 13.80 0.17 8.48
CA ARG A 27 14.51 -0.77 7.58
C ARG A 27 13.62 -1.30 6.45
N ASP A 28 12.37 -1.63 6.75
CA ASP A 28 11.45 -2.25 5.79
C ASP A 28 10.90 -1.21 4.80
N VAL A 29 10.73 0.03 5.26
CA VAL A 29 10.37 1.18 4.41
C VAL A 29 11.52 1.54 3.48
N ALA A 30 12.74 1.64 4.02
CA ALA A 30 13.94 1.92 3.25
C ALA A 30 14.20 0.83 2.19
N LYS A 31 14.03 -0.45 2.56
CA LYS A 31 14.13 -1.57 1.62
C LYS A 31 13.12 -1.46 0.49
N ARG A 32 11.85 -1.20 0.79
CA ARG A 32 10.80 -0.99 -0.23
C ARG A 32 11.06 0.21 -1.12
N ALA A 33 11.63 1.28 -0.57
CA ALA A 33 12.00 2.48 -1.33
C ALA A 33 13.15 2.20 -2.30
N ILE A 34 14.19 1.48 -1.85
CA ILE A 34 15.31 1.06 -2.69
C ILE A 34 14.84 0.07 -3.77
N ASP A 35 14.04 -0.93 -3.39
CA ASP A 35 13.46 -1.89 -4.32
C ASP A 35 12.58 -1.19 -5.37
N GLY A 36 11.81 -0.18 -4.94
CA GLY A 36 11.00 0.68 -5.80
C GLY A 36 11.82 1.50 -6.79
N LEU A 37 12.96 2.05 -6.35
CA LEU A 37 13.85 2.82 -7.20
C LEU A 37 14.55 1.95 -8.25
N LEU A 38 14.98 0.73 -7.88
CA LEU A 38 15.71 -0.17 -8.77
C LEU A 38 14.78 -0.91 -9.74
N ASN A 39 13.66 -1.45 -9.24
CA ASN A 39 12.79 -2.32 -10.02
C ASN A 39 11.58 -1.59 -10.61
N GLY A 40 11.44 -0.28 -10.37
CA GLY A 40 10.28 0.52 -10.77
C GLY A 40 8.98 0.16 -10.05
N THR A 41 9.01 -0.80 -9.11
CA THR A 41 7.86 -1.26 -8.31
C THR A 41 8.34 -1.59 -6.90
N SER A 42 7.53 -1.34 -5.87
CA SER A 42 7.90 -1.53 -4.44
C SER A 42 8.03 -3.00 -3.99
N GLY A 43 8.58 -3.86 -4.86
CA GLY A 43 8.82 -5.29 -4.61
C GLY A 43 7.75 -6.24 -5.16
N LYS A 44 6.65 -5.73 -5.74
CA LYS A 44 5.65 -6.54 -6.47
C LYS A 44 5.24 -5.83 -7.75
N VAL A 45 5.33 -6.55 -8.87
CA VAL A 45 4.85 -6.08 -10.17
C VAL A 45 3.34 -5.80 -10.05
N THR A 46 2.93 -4.59 -10.41
CA THR A 46 1.51 -4.22 -10.43
C THR A 46 0.80 -4.94 -11.57
N ARG A 47 -0.43 -5.40 -11.35
CA ARG A 47 -1.21 -6.16 -12.34
C ARG A 47 -1.43 -5.37 -13.64
N ASP A 48 -1.61 -4.07 -13.54
CA ASP A 48 -1.85 -3.16 -14.66
C ASP A 48 -1.01 -1.88 -14.53
N ARG A 49 -0.56 -1.32 -15.66
CA ARG A 49 0.25 -0.08 -15.70
C ARG A 49 -0.56 1.16 -15.32
N ILE A 50 -1.86 1.18 -15.63
CA ILE A 50 -2.77 2.31 -15.42
C ILE A 50 -3.58 2.07 -14.16
N PHE A 51 -4.12 0.87 -14.00
CA PHE A 51 -5.03 0.53 -12.89
C PHE A 51 -4.32 -0.10 -11.69
N GLY A 52 -3.00 -0.31 -11.76
CA GLY A 52 -2.21 -0.87 -10.68
C GLY A 52 -2.73 -2.26 -10.27
N ASN A 53 -3.11 -2.40 -8.99
CA ASN A 53 -3.71 -3.60 -8.43
C ASN A 53 -5.20 -3.46 -8.14
N ALA A 54 -5.91 -2.58 -8.87
CA ALA A 54 -7.34 -2.45 -8.75
C ALA A 54 -8.06 -3.80 -8.98
N LEU A 55 -9.25 -3.93 -8.41
CA LEU A 55 -10.09 -5.09 -8.65
C LEU A 55 -10.40 -5.23 -10.15
N ILE A 56 -10.58 -6.46 -10.62
CA ILE A 56 -11.04 -6.69 -11.99
C ILE A 56 -12.43 -6.06 -12.13
N PRO A 57 -12.67 -5.23 -13.16
CA PRO A 57 -13.99 -4.67 -13.44
C PRO A 57 -15.05 -5.76 -13.62
N GLU A 58 -16.28 -5.42 -13.25
CA GLU A 58 -17.44 -6.31 -13.35
C GLU A 58 -17.89 -6.49 -14.80
N ALA A 59 -17.50 -5.56 -15.69
CA ALA A 59 -17.80 -5.60 -17.09
C ALA A 59 -16.89 -4.65 -17.88
N GLN A 60 -16.86 -4.82 -19.19
CA GLN A 60 -16.20 -3.92 -20.12
C GLN A 60 -17.22 -3.41 -21.14
N ALA A 61 -17.24 -2.09 -21.34
CA ALA A 61 -17.99 -1.48 -22.43
C ALA A 61 -17.01 -1.19 -23.59
N GLN A 62 -16.93 -2.11 -24.55
CA GLN A 62 -16.25 -1.85 -25.83
C GLN A 62 -17.31 -1.41 -26.86
N THR A 63 -17.59 -2.22 -27.88
CA THR A 63 -18.71 -2.01 -28.82
C THR A 63 -20.06 -2.39 -28.23
N HIS A 64 -20.07 -3.34 -27.30
CA HIS A 64 -21.24 -3.76 -26.54
C HIS A 64 -20.82 -4.01 -25.09
N TRP A 65 -21.81 -4.07 -24.20
CA TRP A 65 -21.59 -4.41 -22.81
C TRP A 65 -21.24 -5.89 -22.68
N GLN A 66 -20.05 -6.18 -22.13
CA GLN A 66 -19.59 -7.53 -21.84
C GLN A 66 -19.39 -7.69 -20.34
N GLN A 67 -20.29 -8.43 -19.69
CA GLN A 67 -20.17 -8.71 -18.25
C GLN A 67 -19.12 -9.79 -17.99
N ASN A 68 -18.34 -9.62 -16.92
CA ASN A 68 -17.39 -10.61 -16.46
C ASN A 68 -18.16 -11.83 -15.87
N PRO A 69 -18.03 -13.03 -16.44
CA PRO A 69 -18.77 -14.21 -15.98
C PRO A 69 -18.34 -14.69 -14.58
N GLN A 70 -17.17 -14.26 -14.10
CA GLN A 70 -16.68 -14.58 -12.76
C GLN A 70 -17.21 -13.64 -11.67
N GLN A 71 -17.99 -12.61 -12.04
CA GLN A 71 -18.51 -11.63 -11.09
C GLN A 71 -20.01 -11.39 -11.34
N THR A 72 -20.80 -11.50 -10.28
CA THR A 72 -22.22 -11.15 -10.31
C THR A 72 -22.40 -9.76 -9.70
N ILE A 73 -23.10 -8.89 -10.42
CA ILE A 73 -23.54 -7.60 -9.88
C ILE A 73 -24.84 -7.86 -9.12
N ALA A 74 -24.75 -7.96 -7.79
CA ALA A 74 -25.92 -8.01 -6.95
C ALA A 74 -26.40 -6.60 -6.63
N MET A 75 -27.67 -6.32 -6.90
CA MET A 75 -28.31 -5.06 -6.50
C MET A 75 -28.52 -5.06 -5.00
N THR A 76 -27.61 -4.45 -4.28
CA THR A 76 -27.77 -4.21 -2.85
C THR A 76 -28.50 -2.89 -2.66
N GLN A 77 -29.70 -2.99 -2.09
CA GLN A 77 -30.57 -1.89 -1.69
C GLN A 77 -29.93 -1.01 -0.59
N CYS A 78 -28.94 -0.18 -0.93
CA CYS A 78 -28.68 1.00 -0.12
C CYS A 78 -29.59 2.12 -0.65
N PHE A 79 -30.79 2.22 -0.07
CA PHE A 79 -31.71 3.34 -0.22
C PHE A 79 -32.29 3.60 -1.63
N GLY A 80 -32.71 2.56 -2.34
CA GLY A 80 -33.69 2.69 -3.45
C GLY A 80 -33.17 3.20 -4.79
N CYS A 81 -31.86 3.39 -4.95
CA CYS A 81 -31.29 3.76 -6.24
C CYS A 81 -31.04 2.52 -7.13
N TRP A 82 -31.56 2.57 -8.36
CA TRP A 82 -31.23 1.62 -9.46
C TRP A 82 -29.92 1.97 -10.18
N THR A 83 -29.23 3.00 -9.70
CA THR A 83 -27.92 3.38 -10.20
C THR A 83 -26.85 2.55 -9.47
N GLN A 84 -25.73 2.30 -10.13
CA GLN A 84 -24.61 1.48 -9.66
C GLN A 84 -23.81 2.15 -8.51
N CYS A 85 -24.53 2.83 -7.62
CA CYS A 85 -24.03 3.69 -6.56
C CYS A 85 -24.06 2.92 -5.22
N GLY A 86 -23.04 2.09 -4.98
CA GLY A 86 -22.42 2.17 -3.66
C GLY A 86 -22.29 0.90 -2.83
N ILE A 87 -22.94 -0.22 -3.14
CA ILE A 87 -22.60 -1.49 -2.49
C ILE A 87 -22.43 -2.54 -3.59
N ARG A 88 -21.21 -3.06 -3.70
CA ARG A 88 -20.85 -4.12 -4.64
C ARG A 88 -20.51 -5.34 -3.79
N ALA A 89 -21.53 -6.13 -3.45
CA ALA A 89 -21.31 -7.40 -2.76
C ALA A 89 -20.71 -8.38 -3.76
N ARG A 90 -19.44 -8.75 -3.56
CA ARG A 90 -18.79 -9.85 -4.25
C ARG A 90 -18.95 -11.08 -3.38
N VAL A 91 -19.65 -12.09 -3.88
CA VAL A 91 -19.87 -13.39 -3.20
C VAL A 91 -18.89 -14.41 -3.77
#